data_AF-A0A4Y7PF43-F1
#
_entry.id   AF-A0A4Y7PF43-F1
#
_cell.length_a   1.000
_cell.length_b   1.000
_cell.length_c   1.000
_cell.angle_alpha   90.00
_cell.angle_beta   90.00
_cell.angle_gamma   90.00
#
_symmetry.space_group_name_H-M   'P 1'
#
loop_
_entity.id
_entity.type
_entity.pdbx_description
1 polymer ?
#
loop_
_entity_poly.entity_id
_entity_poly.type
_entity_poly.pdbx_seq_one_letter_code
_entity_poly.pdbx_strand_id
1 'polypeptide(L)'
;KTPFKHPNTYCASHTVTPIQQSKTDASFALRLPPEIVGAIMTTLVQDLFFSDIHKTECLWIKVGHICRYWRQIALECPNVWSYIDTRRTALVKELVRRSNSAPLIVYVWLQAHRTVPDVLAINQALGEMHRIRELSIIGDMMDFHFPCIRLPFKAPRLKTLMLTSLERSNAPMKLLDTSTSCLRNVFLYHTTIPPEPTLLRGLQDLTIYALNSPPSHMSKLLSILELCPELVEFNYSGLFDGFRHSAAEMRVVTLPRLRNICMAVDSNAAMFLLNCLIVQSDVALSISLL
;
A
#
# COMPACT_ATOMS: atom_id res chain seq x y z
N LYS A 1 9.20 -29.65 15.49
CA LYS A 1 9.20 -31.13 15.47
C LYS A 1 8.53 -31.60 14.18
N THR A 2 9.31 -31.81 13.11
CA THR A 2 8.90 -32.69 12.01
C THR A 2 9.15 -34.14 12.45
N PRO A 3 8.43 -35.09 11.85
CA PRO A 3 9.17 -36.05 11.03
C PRO A 3 8.47 -36.41 9.71
N PHE A 4 9.31 -36.60 8.70
CA PHE A 4 9.05 -37.22 7.40
C PHE A 4 8.45 -38.63 7.51
N LYS A 5 7.64 -39.03 6.51
CA LYS A 5 7.74 -40.33 5.79
C LYS A 5 6.73 -40.43 4.63
N HIS A 6 7.26 -40.50 3.41
CA HIS A 6 6.74 -41.32 2.29
C HIS A 6 7.33 -42.76 2.46
N PRO A 7 6.82 -43.86 1.85
CA PRO A 7 6.52 -43.96 0.40
C PRO A 7 5.43 -44.97 -0.07
N ASN A 8 5.29 -45.02 -1.41
CA ASN A 8 4.83 -46.13 -2.29
C ASN A 8 3.39 -46.17 -2.86
N THR A 9 3.34 -45.80 -4.16
CA THR A 9 2.75 -46.52 -5.32
C THR A 9 1.40 -47.23 -5.20
N TYR A 10 0.42 -46.72 -5.97
CA TYR A 10 -0.47 -47.54 -6.80
C TYR A 10 -0.71 -46.84 -8.14
N CYS A 11 -0.38 -47.54 -9.23
CA CYS A 11 -0.81 -47.22 -10.59
C CYS A 11 -2.32 -47.46 -10.71
N ALA A 12 -3.08 -46.46 -11.15
CA ALA A 12 -4.41 -46.65 -11.70
C ALA A 12 -4.50 -45.87 -13.02
N SER A 13 -4.63 -46.63 -14.10
CA SER A 13 -4.89 -46.19 -15.45
C SER A 13 -6.24 -45.48 -15.55
N HIS A 14 -6.24 -44.15 -15.70
CA HIS A 14 -7.41 -43.41 -16.13
C HIS A 14 -7.30 -43.09 -17.62
N THR A 15 -8.13 -43.77 -18.40
CA THR A 15 -8.51 -43.42 -19.76
C THR A 15 -9.09 -42.01 -19.77
N VAL A 16 -8.39 -41.07 -20.39
CA VAL A 16 -8.87 -39.69 -20.62
C VAL A 16 -9.87 -39.73 -21.77
N THR A 17 -11.15 -39.73 -21.45
CA THR A 17 -12.21 -39.38 -22.40
C THR A 17 -12.04 -37.93 -22.83
N PRO A 18 -12.08 -37.61 -24.15
CA PRO A 18 -11.95 -36.24 -24.61
C PRO A 18 -13.17 -35.43 -24.15
N ILE A 19 -12.90 -34.39 -23.36
CA ILE A 19 -13.91 -33.40 -22.99
C ILE A 19 -14.34 -32.72 -24.28
N GLN A 20 -15.58 -32.98 -24.71
CA GLN A 20 -16.23 -32.22 -25.77
C GLN A 20 -16.27 -30.76 -25.35
N GLN A 21 -15.50 -29.93 -26.05
CA GLN A 21 -15.55 -28.47 -25.94
C GLN A 21 -16.96 -28.02 -26.33
N SER A 22 -17.75 -27.57 -25.34
CA SER A 22 -19.00 -26.87 -25.61
C SER A 22 -18.66 -25.57 -26.36
N LYS A 23 -19.15 -25.50 -27.60
CA LYS A 23 -18.85 -24.46 -28.60
C LYS A 23 -19.67 -23.18 -28.39
N THR A 24 -19.86 -22.80 -27.12
CA THR A 24 -20.64 -21.64 -26.70
C THR A 24 -19.77 -20.80 -25.76
N ASP A 25 -19.72 -19.48 -26.01
CA ASP A 25 -19.05 -18.40 -25.24
C ASP A 25 -17.64 -17.90 -25.61
N ALA A 26 -16.92 -18.52 -26.55
CA ALA A 26 -15.71 -17.90 -27.10
C ALA A 26 -16.01 -16.63 -27.95
N SER A 27 -17.27 -16.45 -28.37
CA SER A 27 -17.73 -15.39 -29.27
C SER A 27 -17.84 -14.01 -28.63
N PHE A 28 -18.07 -13.91 -27.31
CA PHE A 28 -18.32 -12.61 -26.67
C PHE A 28 -17.02 -11.90 -26.29
N ALA A 29 -16.05 -12.65 -25.75
CA ALA A 29 -14.73 -12.14 -25.39
C ALA A 29 -13.92 -11.59 -26.59
N LEU A 30 -14.26 -12.00 -27.81
CA LEU A 30 -13.67 -11.54 -29.08
C LEU A 30 -14.37 -10.31 -29.69
N ARG A 31 -15.52 -9.88 -29.15
CA ARG A 31 -16.33 -8.76 -29.69
C ARG A 31 -16.23 -7.47 -28.87
N LEU A 32 -15.60 -7.52 -27.70
CA LEU A 32 -15.39 -6.33 -26.88
C LEU A 32 -14.32 -5.45 -27.54
N PRO A 33 -14.51 -4.11 -27.58
CA PRO A 33 -13.47 -3.19 -28.01
C PRO A 33 -12.19 -3.36 -27.17
N PRO A 34 -11.01 -3.13 -27.76
CA PRO A 34 -9.73 -3.33 -27.06
C PRO A 34 -9.59 -2.46 -25.81
N GLU A 35 -10.23 -1.29 -25.76
CA GLU A 35 -10.25 -0.39 -24.61
C GLU A 35 -11.00 -1.01 -23.43
N ILE A 36 -12.13 -1.66 -23.69
CA ILE A 36 -12.95 -2.31 -22.67
C ILE A 36 -12.24 -3.54 -22.12
N VAL A 37 -11.64 -4.35 -23.00
CA VAL A 37 -10.82 -5.48 -22.58
C VAL A 37 -9.64 -4.97 -21.73
N GLY A 38 -8.91 -3.95 -22.19
CA GLY A 38 -7.79 -3.38 -21.43
C GLY A 38 -8.19 -2.85 -20.06
N ALA A 39 -9.37 -2.22 -19.94
CA ALA A 39 -9.92 -1.77 -18.67
C ALA A 39 -10.25 -2.95 -17.75
N ILE A 40 -10.97 -3.96 -18.25
CA ILE A 40 -11.27 -5.20 -17.52
C ILE A 40 -9.99 -5.87 -17.03
N MET A 41 -8.99 -6.01 -17.91
CA MET A 41 -7.69 -6.59 -17.57
C MET A 41 -6.98 -5.81 -16.46
N THR A 42 -7.01 -4.48 -16.53
CA THR A 42 -6.39 -3.62 -15.52
C THR A 42 -7.06 -3.80 -14.17
N THR A 43 -8.41 -3.82 -14.13
CA THR A 43 -9.17 -4.08 -12.91
C THR A 43 -8.91 -5.48 -12.35
N LEU A 44 -8.89 -6.51 -13.20
CA LEU A 44 -8.57 -7.87 -12.78
C LEU A 44 -7.15 -7.96 -12.20
N VAL A 45 -6.16 -7.34 -12.85
CA VAL A 45 -4.79 -7.31 -12.31
C VAL A 45 -4.76 -6.58 -10.98
N GLN A 46 -5.48 -5.46 -10.85
CA GLN A 46 -5.62 -4.73 -9.60
C GLN A 46 -6.17 -5.63 -8.49
N ASP A 47 -7.35 -6.22 -8.67
CA ASP A 47 -8.02 -7.06 -7.67
C ASP A 47 -7.15 -8.25 -7.27
N LEU A 48 -6.55 -8.91 -8.26
CA LEU A 48 -5.66 -10.04 -8.02
C LEU A 48 -4.37 -9.64 -7.30
N PHE A 49 -3.86 -8.43 -7.56
CA PHE A 49 -2.66 -7.91 -6.90
C PHE A 49 -2.91 -7.66 -5.41
N PHE A 50 -4.12 -7.20 -5.05
CA PHE A 50 -4.51 -6.97 -3.65
C PHE A 50 -5.01 -8.24 -2.95
N SER A 51 -5.44 -9.27 -3.68
CA SER A 51 -5.77 -10.57 -3.09
C SER A 51 -4.51 -11.30 -2.63
N ASP A 52 -4.33 -11.47 -1.32
CA ASP A 52 -3.17 -12.15 -0.69
C ASP A 52 -3.05 -13.66 -1.08
N ILE A 53 -3.98 -14.15 -1.91
CA ILE A 53 -4.22 -15.54 -2.29
C ILE A 53 -3.25 -16.02 -3.39
N HIS A 54 -2.59 -15.12 -4.13
CA HIS A 54 -1.75 -15.48 -5.28
C HIS A 54 -0.33 -14.91 -5.21
N LYS A 55 0.43 -15.31 -4.18
CA LYS A 55 1.86 -15.00 -4.02
C LYS A 55 2.75 -15.54 -5.14
N THR A 56 2.27 -16.42 -6.01
CA THR A 56 3.11 -17.19 -6.95
C THR A 56 2.74 -17.08 -8.43
N GLU A 57 1.59 -16.52 -8.80
CA GLU A 57 1.17 -16.53 -10.20
C GLU A 57 1.26 -15.14 -10.84
N CYS A 58 1.92 -15.09 -12.00
CA CYS A 58 2.02 -13.88 -12.80
C CYS A 58 0.62 -13.51 -13.32
N LEU A 59 -0.02 -12.56 -12.65
CA LEU A 59 -1.42 -12.17 -12.86
C LEU A 59 -1.71 -11.80 -14.33
N TRP A 60 -0.79 -11.07 -14.94
CA TRP A 60 -0.82 -10.71 -16.36
C TRP A 60 -0.62 -11.91 -17.32
N ILE A 61 0.05 -12.98 -16.87
CA ILE A 61 0.16 -14.22 -17.66
C ILE A 61 -1.20 -14.90 -17.70
N LYS A 62 -1.93 -15.00 -16.58
CA LYS A 62 -3.30 -15.58 -16.62
C LYS A 62 -4.21 -14.83 -17.58
N VAL A 63 -4.20 -13.50 -17.48
CA VAL A 63 -5.02 -12.62 -18.33
C VAL A 63 -4.61 -12.72 -19.81
N GLY A 64 -3.31 -12.78 -20.10
CA GLY A 64 -2.78 -12.94 -21.46
C GLY A 64 -2.87 -14.37 -22.03
N HIS A 65 -3.36 -15.35 -21.27
CA HIS A 65 -3.53 -16.74 -21.71
C HIS A 65 -4.98 -17.10 -22.04
N ILE A 66 -5.94 -16.17 -21.88
CA ILE A 66 -7.36 -16.39 -22.20
C ILE A 66 -7.55 -16.68 -23.70
N CYS A 67 -7.08 -15.78 -24.57
CA CYS A 67 -7.06 -15.99 -26.02
C CYS A 67 -5.99 -15.12 -26.69
N ARG A 68 -5.70 -15.35 -27.98
CA ARG A 68 -4.70 -14.57 -28.74
C ARG A 68 -5.04 -13.07 -28.77
N TYR A 69 -6.32 -12.71 -28.89
CA TYR A 69 -6.79 -11.33 -28.91
C TYR A 69 -6.50 -10.61 -27.59
N TRP A 70 -6.86 -11.23 -26.47
CA TRP A 70 -6.60 -10.70 -25.12
C TRP A 70 -5.09 -10.58 -24.87
N ARG A 71 -4.30 -11.59 -25.29
CA ARG A 71 -2.85 -11.52 -25.21
C ARG A 71 -2.30 -10.28 -25.92
N GLN A 72 -2.76 -10.02 -27.15
CA GLN A 72 -2.31 -8.85 -27.92
C GLN A 72 -2.65 -7.55 -27.19
N ILE A 73 -3.89 -7.40 -26.71
CA ILE A 73 -4.31 -6.21 -25.94
C ILE A 73 -3.49 -6.03 -24.67
N ALA A 74 -3.23 -7.12 -23.93
CA ALA A 74 -2.40 -7.06 -22.73
C ALA A 74 -0.99 -6.57 -23.04
N LEU A 75 -0.40 -6.95 -24.18
CA LEU A 75 0.92 -6.47 -24.61
C LEU A 75 0.92 -4.98 -24.99
N GLU A 76 -0.19 -4.50 -25.55
CA GLU A 76 -0.35 -3.12 -26.01
C GLU A 76 -0.86 -2.17 -24.92
N CYS A 77 -1.39 -2.67 -23.80
CA CYS A 77 -1.97 -1.87 -22.71
C CYS A 77 -0.97 -1.70 -21.55
N PRO A 78 -0.33 -0.51 -21.38
CA PRO A 78 0.71 -0.34 -20.36
C PRO A 78 0.19 -0.41 -18.92
N ASN A 79 -1.08 -0.08 -18.69
CA ASN A 79 -1.71 -0.14 -17.36
C ASN A 79 -1.79 -1.55 -16.77
N VAL A 80 -1.82 -2.58 -17.62
CA VAL A 80 -1.78 -3.99 -17.17
C VAL A 80 -0.46 -4.34 -16.50
N TRP A 81 0.62 -3.59 -16.80
CA TRP A 81 1.97 -3.81 -16.32
C TRP A 81 2.40 -2.83 -15.22
N SER A 82 1.52 -1.92 -14.79
CA SER A 82 1.88 -0.83 -13.88
C SER A 82 1.89 -1.20 -12.39
N TYR A 83 1.49 -2.43 -12.05
CA TYR A 83 1.50 -2.99 -10.71
C TYR A 83 2.79 -3.76 -10.46
N ILE A 84 3.70 -3.18 -9.68
CA ILE A 84 5.05 -3.71 -9.44
C ILE A 84 5.17 -4.18 -8.00
N ASP A 85 5.56 -5.44 -7.83
CA ASP A 85 5.93 -6.03 -6.53
C ASP A 85 7.40 -6.46 -6.60
N THR A 86 8.24 -5.88 -5.74
CA THR A 86 9.69 -6.14 -5.76
C THR A 86 10.06 -7.55 -5.32
N ARG A 87 9.15 -8.33 -4.72
CA ARG A 87 9.37 -9.78 -4.46
C ARG A 87 9.50 -10.56 -5.77
N ARG A 88 8.95 -10.04 -6.87
CA ARG A 88 9.01 -10.63 -8.21
C ARG A 88 10.24 -10.08 -8.96
N THR A 89 11.42 -10.19 -8.36
CA THR A 89 12.66 -9.56 -8.83
C THR A 89 12.95 -9.77 -10.31
N ALA A 90 12.78 -11.00 -10.81
CA ALA A 90 13.01 -11.35 -12.21
C ALA A 90 12.08 -10.61 -13.20
N LEU A 91 10.93 -10.12 -12.73
CA LEU A 91 9.88 -9.54 -13.56
C LEU A 91 9.85 -8.02 -13.50
N VAL A 92 10.39 -7.40 -12.43
CA VAL A 92 10.38 -5.93 -12.26
C VAL A 92 10.90 -5.22 -13.50
N LYS A 93 11.98 -5.73 -14.10
CA LYS A 93 12.54 -5.14 -15.32
C LYS A 93 11.54 -5.07 -16.47
N GLU A 94 10.80 -6.15 -16.68
CA GLU A 94 9.83 -6.24 -17.77
C GLU A 94 8.56 -5.45 -17.46
N LEU A 95 8.11 -5.44 -16.19
CA LEU A 95 6.98 -4.63 -15.73
C LEU A 95 7.26 -3.13 -15.92
N VAL A 96 8.42 -2.66 -15.50
CA VAL A 96 8.86 -1.27 -15.70
C VAL A 96 8.92 -0.93 -17.18
N ARG A 97 9.48 -1.82 -18.01
CA ARG A 97 9.60 -1.60 -19.46
C ARG A 97 8.23 -1.53 -20.15
N ARG A 98 7.32 -2.45 -19.83
CA ARG A 98 6.01 -2.55 -20.50
C ARG A 98 4.98 -1.56 -20.00
N SER A 99 5.10 -1.12 -18.74
CA SER A 99 4.26 -0.05 -18.21
C SER A 99 4.53 1.30 -18.88
N ASN A 100 5.64 1.45 -19.61
CA ASN A 100 5.95 2.62 -20.43
C ASN A 100 5.78 3.94 -19.65
N SER A 101 4.82 4.79 -20.01
CA SER A 101 4.52 6.06 -19.33
C SER A 101 3.33 5.99 -18.37
N ALA A 102 2.75 4.80 -18.15
CA ALA A 102 1.61 4.62 -17.26
C ALA A 102 1.98 4.94 -15.80
N PRO A 103 1.05 5.53 -15.01
CA PRO A 103 1.22 5.72 -13.58
C PRO A 103 1.43 4.37 -12.88
N LEU A 104 2.42 4.30 -11.99
CA LEU A 104 2.82 3.07 -11.31
C LEU A 104 2.21 2.96 -9.91
N ILE A 105 1.91 1.71 -9.54
CA ILE A 105 1.59 1.28 -8.17
C ILE A 105 2.69 0.31 -7.77
N VAL A 106 3.48 0.68 -6.75
CA VAL A 106 4.72 -0.02 -6.42
C VAL A 106 4.71 -0.50 -4.97
N TYR A 107 4.99 -1.79 -4.78
CA TYR A 107 5.14 -2.45 -3.49
C TYR A 107 6.60 -2.86 -3.32
N VAL A 108 7.26 -2.21 -2.38
CA VAL A 108 8.67 -2.41 -2.05
C VAL A 108 8.75 -3.23 -0.78
N TRP A 109 9.42 -4.38 -0.86
CA TRP A 109 9.64 -5.28 0.26
C TRP A 109 11.09 -5.18 0.74
N LEU A 110 11.24 -4.69 1.97
CA LEU A 110 12.50 -4.48 2.66
C LEU A 110 12.78 -5.66 3.60
N GLN A 111 13.32 -6.74 3.06
CA GLN A 111 13.69 -7.92 3.86
C GLN A 111 15.08 -7.78 4.49
N ALA A 112 15.31 -8.42 5.64
CA ALA A 112 16.58 -8.40 6.36
C ALA A 112 17.74 -9.05 5.58
N HIS A 113 17.47 -10.09 4.79
CA HIS A 113 18.48 -10.85 4.04
C HIS A 113 18.33 -10.64 2.53
N ARG A 114 18.61 -9.43 2.05
CA ARG A 114 18.51 -9.14 0.61
C ARG A 114 19.66 -9.74 -0.18
N THR A 115 19.31 -10.31 -1.32
CA THR A 115 20.24 -10.64 -2.38
C THR A 115 20.48 -9.42 -3.28
N VAL A 116 21.56 -9.45 -4.06
CA VAL A 116 21.85 -8.41 -5.06
C VAL A 116 20.68 -8.20 -6.05
N PRO A 117 20.02 -9.25 -6.57
CA PRO A 117 18.81 -9.11 -7.38
C PRO A 117 17.67 -8.33 -6.71
N ASP A 118 17.45 -8.51 -5.40
CA ASP A 118 16.39 -7.80 -4.67
C ASP A 118 16.69 -6.30 -4.65
N VAL A 119 17.92 -5.92 -4.34
CA VAL A 119 18.34 -4.50 -4.31
C VAL A 119 18.23 -3.88 -5.70
N LEU A 120 18.62 -4.60 -6.76
CA LEU A 120 18.49 -4.12 -8.13
C LEU A 120 17.02 -3.92 -8.53
N ALA A 121 16.15 -4.87 -8.20
CA ALA A 121 14.72 -4.77 -8.47
C ALA A 121 14.08 -3.57 -7.75
N ILE A 122 14.43 -3.36 -6.47
CA ILE A 122 13.96 -2.21 -5.69
C ILE A 122 14.42 -0.90 -6.33
N ASN A 123 15.72 -0.76 -6.61
CA ASN A 123 16.27 0.45 -7.23
C ASN A 123 15.67 0.70 -8.63
N GLN A 124 15.40 -0.35 -9.40
CA GLN A 124 14.78 -0.23 -10.70
C GLN A 124 13.33 0.27 -10.60
N ALA A 125 12.55 -0.26 -9.66
CA ALA A 125 11.18 0.20 -9.45
C ALA A 125 11.16 1.66 -8.95
N LEU A 126 12.02 1.98 -7.97
CA LEU A 126 12.10 3.32 -7.39
C LEU A 126 12.73 4.35 -8.33
N GLY A 127 13.54 3.94 -9.31
CA GLY A 127 14.03 4.83 -10.38
C GLY A 127 12.91 5.51 -11.19
N GLU A 128 11.72 4.93 -11.18
CA GLU A 128 10.53 5.45 -11.87
C GLU A 128 9.68 6.42 -11.00
N MET A 129 10.23 6.95 -9.90
CA MET A 129 9.50 7.79 -8.92
C MET A 129 8.67 8.93 -9.53
N HIS A 130 9.13 9.49 -10.65
CA HIS A 130 8.44 10.56 -11.37
C HIS A 130 7.01 10.20 -11.84
N ARG A 131 6.72 8.91 -12.04
CA ARG A 131 5.40 8.40 -12.44
C ARG A 131 4.76 7.45 -11.43
N ILE A 132 5.38 7.22 -10.28
CA ILE A 132 4.77 6.47 -9.18
C ILE A 132 3.61 7.30 -8.60
N ARG A 133 2.42 6.70 -8.59
CA ARG A 133 1.20 7.27 -8.01
C ARG A 133 0.97 6.76 -6.59
N GLU A 134 1.29 5.50 -6.35
CA GLU A 134 1.09 4.83 -5.07
C GLU A 134 2.34 4.02 -4.73
N LEU A 135 2.87 4.25 -3.53
CA LEU A 135 4.06 3.58 -3.04
C LEU A 135 3.74 2.93 -1.69
N SER A 136 3.90 1.62 -1.62
CA SER A 136 3.85 0.87 -0.37
C SER A 136 5.25 0.34 -0.07
N ILE A 137 5.77 0.64 1.11
CA ILE A 137 7.06 0.13 1.60
C ILE A 137 6.76 -0.75 2.82
N ILE A 138 7.11 -2.02 2.71
CA ILE A 138 6.86 -3.05 3.72
C ILE A 138 8.19 -3.63 4.15
N GLY A 139 8.48 -3.69 5.44
CA GLY A 139 9.58 -4.51 5.94
C GLY A 139 10.08 -4.10 7.31
N ASP A 140 11.16 -4.76 7.72
CA ASP A 140 11.73 -4.62 9.06
C ASP A 140 12.92 -3.70 9.05
N MET A 141 13.20 -3.08 10.21
CA MET A 141 14.41 -2.28 10.40
C MET A 141 14.58 -1.24 9.28
N MET A 142 13.48 -0.57 8.89
CA MET A 142 13.46 0.37 7.75
C MET A 142 14.66 1.32 7.82
N ASP A 143 14.88 1.98 8.95
CA ASP A 143 16.02 2.87 9.21
C ASP A 143 17.40 2.35 8.74
N PHE A 144 17.66 1.04 8.82
CA PHE A 144 18.93 0.43 8.38
C PHE A 144 19.03 0.24 6.87
N HIS A 145 17.90 0.10 6.20
CA HIS A 145 17.84 -0.21 4.78
C HIS A 145 17.78 1.02 3.88
N PHE A 146 17.21 2.13 4.35
CA PHE A 146 17.09 3.35 3.54
C PHE A 146 18.42 3.97 3.10
N PRO A 147 19.54 3.88 3.85
CA PRO A 147 20.86 4.30 3.33
C PRO A 147 21.28 3.57 2.04
N CYS A 148 20.78 2.35 1.82
CA CYS A 148 21.09 1.55 0.65
C CYS A 148 20.11 1.76 -0.51
N ILE A 149 19.02 2.50 -0.30
CA ILE A 149 17.98 2.74 -1.29
C ILE A 149 18.15 4.16 -1.82
N ARG A 150 18.43 4.29 -3.11
CA ARG A 150 18.44 5.60 -3.77
C ARG A 150 16.99 6.00 -4.05
N LEU A 151 16.32 6.58 -3.06
CA LEU A 151 15.05 7.24 -3.32
C LEU A 151 15.30 8.48 -4.18
N PRO A 152 14.73 8.58 -5.39
CA PRO A 152 14.73 9.85 -6.10
C PRO A 152 13.88 10.82 -5.31
N PHE A 153 14.42 12.01 -5.06
CA PHE A 153 13.80 13.01 -4.21
C PHE A 153 12.46 13.54 -4.77
N LYS A 154 12.28 13.55 -6.09
CA LYS A 154 11.09 14.14 -6.73
C LYS A 154 9.98 13.12 -6.96
N ALA A 155 8.84 13.33 -6.32
CA ALA A 155 7.64 12.49 -6.41
C ALA A 155 6.41 13.29 -6.87
N PRO A 156 6.43 13.85 -8.10
CA PRO A 156 5.41 14.80 -8.58
C PRO A 156 4.00 14.21 -8.73
N ARG A 157 3.89 12.87 -8.78
CA ARG A 157 2.62 12.16 -9.02
C ARG A 157 2.17 11.30 -7.84
N LEU A 158 2.96 11.23 -6.77
CA LEU A 158 2.65 10.38 -5.63
C LEU A 158 1.45 10.93 -4.87
N LYS A 159 0.37 10.15 -4.80
CA LYS A 159 -0.87 10.45 -4.10
C LYS A 159 -1.04 9.65 -2.83
N THR A 160 -0.57 8.39 -2.84
CA THR A 160 -0.70 7.48 -1.71
C THR A 160 0.67 6.97 -1.29
N LEU A 161 0.98 7.08 0.00
CA LEU A 161 2.14 6.48 0.64
C LEU A 161 1.67 5.55 1.74
N MET A 162 2.13 4.30 1.70
CA MET A 162 1.88 3.31 2.74
C MET A 162 3.22 2.83 3.29
N LEU A 163 3.37 2.86 4.61
CA LEU A 163 4.57 2.39 5.31
C LEU A 163 4.13 1.33 6.32
N THR A 164 4.63 0.12 6.15
CA THR A 164 4.28 -1.03 6.98
C THR A 164 5.54 -1.63 7.56
N SER A 165 5.65 -1.58 8.88
CA SER A 165 6.72 -2.21 9.65
C SER A 165 6.22 -3.55 10.21
N LEU A 166 6.97 -4.65 10.05
CA LEU A 166 6.60 -5.92 10.71
C LEU A 166 7.16 -5.99 12.15
N GLU A 167 8.27 -5.30 12.39
CA GLU A 167 8.85 -5.00 13.71
C GLU A 167 9.03 -3.49 13.92
N ARG A 168 9.31 -2.99 15.13
CA ARG A 168 9.45 -1.55 15.39
C ARG A 168 10.51 -0.91 14.49
N SER A 169 10.12 0.06 13.66
CA SER A 169 11.09 0.91 12.94
C SER A 169 10.55 2.33 12.77
N ASN A 170 11.45 3.31 12.79
CA ASN A 170 11.05 4.66 12.43
C ASN A 170 10.89 4.73 10.91
N ALA A 171 10.05 5.66 10.46
CA ALA A 171 10.10 6.02 9.05
C ALA A 171 11.38 6.83 8.80
N PRO A 172 11.99 6.68 7.62
CA PRO A 172 13.15 7.45 7.21
C PRO A 172 12.86 8.94 7.28
N MET A 173 13.79 9.68 7.88
CA MET A 173 13.67 11.13 8.05
C MET A 173 13.61 11.92 6.73
N LYS A 174 14.00 11.35 5.59
CA LYS A 174 13.93 11.99 4.27
C LYS A 174 13.45 11.00 3.22
N LEU A 175 12.16 10.72 3.25
CA LEU A 175 11.51 9.84 2.27
C LEU A 175 11.26 10.54 0.93
N LEU A 176 10.93 11.83 0.96
CA LEU A 176 10.50 12.59 -0.23
C LEU A 176 10.99 14.04 -0.14
N ASP A 177 11.38 14.62 -1.27
CA ASP A 177 11.47 16.08 -1.39
C ASP A 177 10.06 16.63 -1.63
N THR A 178 9.48 17.01 -0.51
CA THR A 178 8.10 17.45 -0.32
C THR A 178 7.71 18.68 -1.13
N SER A 179 8.69 19.40 -1.69
CA SER A 179 8.51 20.55 -2.59
C SER A 179 7.69 20.22 -3.86
N THR A 180 7.54 18.94 -4.19
CA THR A 180 6.87 18.47 -5.42
C THR A 180 5.72 17.49 -5.18
N SER A 181 5.40 17.13 -3.94
CA SER A 181 4.48 16.02 -3.68
C SER A 181 3.01 16.43 -3.86
N CYS A 182 2.24 15.58 -4.54
CA CYS A 182 0.77 15.67 -4.61
C CYS A 182 0.11 14.70 -3.61
N LEU A 183 0.79 14.43 -2.48
CA LEU A 183 0.38 13.41 -1.54
C LEU A 183 -0.98 13.77 -0.92
N ARG A 184 -1.84 12.77 -0.77
CA ARG A 184 -3.20 12.89 -0.25
C ARG A 184 -3.48 11.86 0.84
N ASN A 185 -2.95 10.66 0.68
CA ASN A 185 -3.26 9.53 1.56
C ASN A 185 -1.97 8.98 2.16
N VAL A 186 -1.93 8.89 3.49
CA VAL A 186 -0.81 8.29 4.23
C VAL A 186 -1.34 7.22 5.17
N PHE A 187 -0.83 6.01 4.98
CA PHE A 187 -1.17 4.85 5.80
C PHE A 187 0.08 4.36 6.50
N LEU A 188 0.05 4.33 7.83
CA LEU A 188 1.14 3.84 8.66
C LEU A 188 0.69 2.62 9.43
N TYR A 189 1.48 1.56 9.36
CA TYR A 189 1.29 0.36 10.15
C TYR A 189 2.59 0.09 10.92
N HIS A 190 2.51 0.21 12.24
CA HIS A 190 3.58 0.01 13.21
C HIS A 190 4.83 0.86 12.96
N THR A 191 4.64 2.06 12.41
CA THR A 191 5.71 3.02 12.13
C THR A 191 5.27 4.44 12.48
N THR A 192 6.22 5.36 12.58
CA THR A 192 5.96 6.76 12.93
C THR A 192 6.22 7.67 11.74
N ILE A 193 5.32 8.62 11.46
CA ILE A 193 5.58 9.70 10.49
C ILE A 193 6.74 10.58 10.99
N PRO A 194 7.69 10.96 10.12
CA PRO A 194 8.59 12.09 10.38
C PRO A 194 7.76 13.38 10.39
N PRO A 195 7.88 14.25 11.39
CA PRO A 195 7.11 15.50 11.44
C PRO A 195 7.67 16.50 10.41
N GLU A 196 7.40 16.26 9.13
CA GLU A 196 7.73 17.16 8.02
C GLU A 196 6.48 17.96 7.61
N PRO A 197 6.40 19.27 7.94
CA PRO A 197 5.20 20.09 7.69
C PRO A 197 4.74 20.11 6.24
N THR A 198 5.69 20.03 5.31
CA THR A 198 5.46 20.08 3.86
C THR A 198 4.85 18.79 3.30
N LEU A 199 5.04 17.65 3.96
CA LEU A 199 4.40 16.38 3.61
C LEU A 199 2.92 16.36 4.01
N LEU A 200 2.60 17.01 5.13
CA LEU A 200 1.35 16.87 5.86
C LEU A 200 0.24 17.84 5.42
N ARG A 201 0.62 19.01 4.89
CA ARG A 201 -0.33 20.11 4.58
C ARG A 201 -1.43 19.76 3.58
N GLY A 202 -1.17 18.84 2.65
CA GLY A 202 -2.11 18.45 1.60
C GLY A 202 -2.85 17.13 1.86
N LEU A 203 -2.68 16.53 3.04
CA LEU A 203 -3.26 15.22 3.35
C LEU A 203 -4.77 15.31 3.55
N GLN A 204 -5.46 14.31 3.02
CA GLN A 204 -6.91 14.11 3.07
C GLN A 204 -7.25 12.84 3.85
N ASP A 205 -6.41 11.81 3.77
CA ASP A 205 -6.56 10.57 4.54
C ASP A 205 -5.27 10.30 5.31
N LEU A 206 -5.41 10.21 6.64
CA LEU A 206 -4.35 9.82 7.55
C LEU A 206 -4.83 8.63 8.37
N THR A 207 -4.11 7.53 8.23
CA THR A 207 -4.41 6.28 8.93
C THR A 207 -3.16 5.78 9.66
N ILE A 208 -3.28 5.55 10.97
CA ILE A 208 -2.17 5.14 11.83
C ILE A 208 -2.58 3.93 12.67
N TYR A 209 -1.95 2.78 12.44
CA TYR A 209 -2.12 1.56 13.22
C TYR A 209 -0.85 1.25 14.03
N ALA A 210 -0.86 1.53 15.32
CA ALA A 210 0.27 1.47 16.24
C ALA A 210 0.11 0.40 17.35
N LEU A 211 -0.77 -0.60 17.20
CA LEU A 211 -1.05 -1.62 18.23
C LEU A 211 0.18 -2.40 18.72
N ASN A 212 1.16 -2.65 17.84
CA ASN A 212 2.41 -3.36 18.18
C ASN A 212 3.56 -2.42 18.56
N SER A 213 3.28 -1.12 18.67
CA SER A 213 4.25 -0.08 19.03
C SER A 213 4.15 0.26 20.52
N PRO A 214 5.22 0.76 21.17
CA PRO A 214 5.08 1.25 22.53
C PRO A 214 4.10 2.42 22.55
N PRO A 215 3.42 2.66 23.69
CA PRO A 215 2.45 3.73 23.77
C PRO A 215 3.05 5.07 23.34
N SER A 216 2.34 5.80 22.48
CA SER A 216 2.81 7.08 21.94
C SER A 216 2.34 8.25 22.79
N HIS A 217 3.07 9.37 22.79
CA HIS A 217 2.59 10.59 23.41
C HIS A 217 1.52 11.26 22.53
N MET A 218 0.38 11.58 23.14
CA MET A 218 -0.74 12.25 22.47
C MET A 218 -0.32 13.58 21.82
N SER A 219 0.56 14.34 22.48
CA SER A 219 1.08 15.62 21.99
C SER A 219 1.75 15.51 20.61
N LYS A 220 2.40 14.38 20.30
CA LYS A 220 3.00 14.12 18.99
C LYS A 220 1.94 13.93 17.91
N LEU A 221 0.85 13.24 18.24
CA LEU A 221 -0.28 13.07 17.33
C LEU A 221 -0.98 14.39 17.06
N LEU A 222 -1.25 15.19 18.10
CA LEU A 222 -1.87 16.52 17.96
C LEU A 222 -1.00 17.44 17.09
N SER A 223 0.33 17.41 17.26
CA SER A 223 1.26 18.18 16.43
C SER A 223 1.21 17.76 14.95
N ILE A 224 0.94 16.49 14.64
CA ILE A 224 0.77 16.01 13.26
C ILE A 224 -0.57 16.49 12.71
N LEU A 225 -1.65 16.36 13.49
CA LEU A 225 -2.99 16.79 13.06
C LEU A 225 -3.05 18.30 12.80
N GLU A 226 -2.36 19.11 13.59
CA GLU A 226 -2.25 20.56 13.38
C GLU A 226 -1.62 20.92 12.03
N LEU A 227 -0.78 20.05 11.49
CA LEU A 227 -0.15 20.22 10.18
C LEU A 227 -1.01 19.71 9.01
N CYS A 228 -2.21 19.16 9.27
CA CYS A 228 -3.10 18.55 8.28
C CYS A 228 -4.47 19.27 8.20
N PRO A 229 -4.55 20.55 7.79
CA PRO A 229 -5.81 21.30 7.79
C PRO A 229 -6.83 20.80 6.75
N GLU A 230 -6.38 20.07 5.73
CA GLU A 230 -7.20 19.55 4.63
C GLU A 230 -7.70 18.11 4.87
N LEU A 231 -7.49 17.58 6.09
CA LEU A 231 -7.82 16.21 6.45
C LEU A 231 -9.33 15.95 6.40
N VAL A 232 -9.74 14.86 5.75
CA VAL A 232 -11.13 14.43 5.56
C VAL A 232 -11.41 13.14 6.33
N GLU A 233 -10.45 12.21 6.30
CA GLU A 233 -10.50 10.91 6.94
C GLU A 233 -9.36 10.79 7.96
N PHE A 234 -9.70 10.45 9.20
CA PHE A 234 -8.70 10.17 10.22
C PHE A 234 -9.00 8.82 10.88
N ASN A 235 -8.03 7.89 10.79
CA ASN A 235 -8.11 6.59 11.42
C ASN A 235 -6.91 6.39 12.36
N TYR A 236 -7.16 6.09 13.62
CA TYR A 236 -6.09 5.79 14.58
C TYR A 236 -6.40 4.53 15.38
N SER A 237 -5.44 3.64 15.50
CA SER A 237 -5.53 2.47 16.37
C SER A 237 -4.24 2.31 17.13
N GLY A 238 -4.26 2.32 18.46
CA GLY A 238 -3.03 2.27 19.25
C GLY A 238 -3.24 2.60 20.72
N LEU A 239 -2.13 2.58 21.46
CA LEU A 239 -2.09 2.90 22.89
C LEU A 239 -1.37 4.25 23.09
N PHE A 240 -1.82 5.02 24.09
CA PHE A 240 -1.16 6.25 24.51
C PHE A 240 -0.52 6.08 25.88
N ASP A 241 0.65 6.69 26.09
CA ASP A 241 1.32 6.66 27.40
C ASP A 241 0.73 7.71 28.34
N GLY A 242 0.57 7.32 29.61
CA GLY A 242 0.39 8.18 30.77
C GLY A 242 -0.75 9.21 30.72
N PHE A 243 -1.89 8.93 31.36
CA PHE A 243 -2.87 9.96 31.75
C PHE A 243 -2.38 10.85 32.91
N ARG A 244 -1.18 11.40 32.80
CA ARG A 244 -0.65 12.41 33.74
C ARG A 244 -0.46 13.73 33.02
N HIS A 245 -1.47 14.18 32.28
CA HIS A 245 -1.37 15.45 31.56
C HIS A 245 -2.05 16.57 32.35
N SER A 246 -1.20 17.47 32.83
CA SER A 246 -1.53 18.79 33.36
C SER A 246 -2.36 19.59 32.35
N ALA A 247 -3.29 20.42 32.81
CA ALA A 247 -4.13 21.30 31.98
C ALA A 247 -3.34 22.20 30.99
N ALA A 248 -2.02 22.31 31.14
CA ALA A 248 -1.11 23.04 30.26
C ALA A 248 -0.94 22.44 28.85
N GLU A 249 -1.39 21.21 28.59
CA GLU A 249 -1.25 20.54 27.28
C GLU A 249 -2.53 20.48 26.43
N MET A 250 -3.63 21.10 26.88
CA MET A 250 -4.85 21.22 26.06
C MET A 250 -4.62 22.17 24.89
N ARG A 251 -3.97 21.67 23.84
CA ARG A 251 -3.92 22.30 22.53
C ARG A 251 -5.12 21.85 21.73
N VAL A 252 -5.86 22.82 21.22
CA VAL A 252 -7.04 22.56 20.42
C VAL A 252 -6.65 22.65 18.95
N VAL A 253 -6.87 21.57 18.21
CA VAL A 253 -6.57 21.44 16.79
C VAL A 253 -7.86 21.58 16.00
N THR A 254 -7.88 22.50 15.03
CA THR A 254 -9.05 22.72 14.17
C THR A 254 -8.87 21.94 12.87
N LEU A 255 -9.81 21.03 12.58
CA LEU A 255 -9.81 20.20 11.37
C LEU A 255 -11.09 20.48 10.57
N PRO A 256 -11.12 21.55 9.75
CA PRO A 256 -12.34 22.08 9.18
C PRO A 256 -12.96 21.21 8.09
N ARG A 257 -12.22 20.24 7.52
CA ARG A 257 -12.72 19.37 6.44
C ARG A 257 -12.94 17.93 6.88
N LEU A 258 -12.69 17.64 8.15
CA LEU A 258 -12.78 16.29 8.68
C LEU A 258 -14.23 15.83 8.64
N ARG A 259 -14.46 14.65 8.07
CA ARG A 259 -15.79 14.04 7.92
C ARG A 259 -15.90 12.74 8.68
N ASN A 260 -14.80 12.00 8.79
CA ASN A 260 -14.81 10.69 9.40
C ASN A 260 -13.64 10.57 10.39
N ILE A 261 -13.97 10.13 11.59
CA ILE A 261 -13.02 9.80 12.64
C ILE A 261 -13.27 8.36 13.07
N CYS A 262 -12.29 7.49 12.85
CA CYS A 262 -12.30 6.15 13.41
C CYS A 262 -11.15 6.01 14.42
N MET A 263 -11.47 5.59 15.63
CA MET A 263 -10.46 5.39 16.67
C MET A 263 -10.63 4.04 17.34
N ALA A 264 -9.54 3.29 17.47
CA ALA A 264 -9.44 2.11 18.32
C ALA A 264 -8.41 2.40 19.42
N VAL A 265 -8.87 2.88 20.58
CA VAL A 265 -8.05 3.39 21.69
C VAL A 265 -8.76 3.15 23.02
N ASP A 266 -8.09 3.36 24.16
CA ASP A 266 -8.76 3.33 25.45
C ASP A 266 -9.71 4.52 25.64
N SER A 267 -10.70 4.36 26.54
CA SER A 267 -11.78 5.35 26.73
C SER A 267 -11.29 6.74 27.14
N ASN A 268 -10.25 6.84 27.97
CA ASN A 268 -9.73 8.12 28.43
C ASN A 268 -8.99 8.83 27.28
N ALA A 269 -8.27 8.09 26.45
CA ALA A 269 -7.57 8.64 25.29
C ALA A 269 -8.54 9.16 24.25
N ALA A 270 -9.62 8.41 23.97
CA ALA A 270 -10.68 8.85 23.07
C ALA A 270 -11.28 10.19 23.54
N MET A 271 -11.66 10.29 24.81
CA MET A 271 -12.24 11.52 25.38
C MET A 271 -11.25 12.68 25.33
N PHE A 272 -9.98 12.45 25.65
CA PHE A 272 -8.96 13.49 25.60
C PHE A 272 -8.76 14.00 24.17
N LEU A 273 -8.63 13.11 23.19
CA LEU A 273 -8.46 13.52 21.80
C LEU A 273 -9.67 14.32 21.31
N LEU A 274 -10.89 13.84 21.58
CA LEU A 274 -12.11 14.56 21.19
C LEU A 274 -12.20 15.96 21.80
N ASN A 275 -11.77 16.15 23.06
CA ASN A 275 -11.72 17.47 23.69
C ASN A 275 -10.67 18.40 23.08
N CYS A 276 -9.67 17.84 22.39
CA CYS A 276 -8.62 18.59 21.69
C CYS A 276 -8.96 18.86 20.22
N LEU A 277 -10.08 18.37 19.68
CA LEU A 277 -10.43 18.53 18.27
C LEU A 277 -11.64 19.45 18.09
N ILE A 278 -11.47 20.51 17.29
CA ILE A 278 -12.58 21.30 16.73
C ILE A 278 -12.87 20.77 15.33
N VAL A 279 -14.06 20.22 15.15
CA VAL A 279 -14.53 19.58 13.92
C VAL A 279 -15.92 20.09 13.54
N GLN A 280 -16.38 19.81 12.30
CA GLN A 280 -17.72 20.18 11.86
C GLN A 280 -18.82 19.32 12.52
N SER A 281 -20.07 19.77 12.50
CA SER A 281 -21.19 19.07 13.18
C SER A 281 -21.62 17.76 12.50
N ASP A 282 -21.23 17.53 11.24
CA ASP A 282 -21.61 16.39 10.40
C ASP A 282 -20.57 15.24 10.39
N VAL A 283 -19.60 15.29 11.30
CA VAL A 283 -18.54 14.28 11.41
C VAL A 283 -19.10 12.94 11.88
N ALA A 284 -18.87 11.89 11.10
CA ALA A 284 -19.11 10.52 11.54
C ALA A 284 -17.99 10.06 12.47
N LEU A 285 -18.37 9.60 13.66
CA LEU A 285 -17.46 9.14 14.69
C LEU A 285 -17.68 7.65 14.97
N SER A 286 -16.63 6.85 14.82
CA SER A 286 -16.59 5.43 15.15
C SER A 286 -15.49 5.19 16.19
N ILE A 287 -15.87 4.64 17.35
CA ILE A 287 -14.92 4.34 18.44
C ILE A 287 -15.03 2.87 18.80
N SER A 288 -13.91 2.18 18.79
CA SER A 288 -13.74 0.82 19.29
C SER A 288 -12.82 0.87 20.51
N LEU A 289 -13.23 0.27 21.63
CA LEU A 289 -12.39 0.23 22.82
C LEU A 289 -11.44 -0.97 22.75
N LEU A 290 -10.15 -0.72 22.96
CA LEU A 290 -9.09 -1.74 23.03
C LEU A 290 -8.89 -2.29 24.45
#